data_AF-A0A941LGH6-F1
#
_entry.id   AF-A0A941LGH6-F1
#
_cell.length_a   1.000
_cell.length_b   1.000
_cell.length_c   1.000
_cell.angle_alpha   90.00
_cell.angle_beta   90.00
_cell.angle_gamma   90.00
#
_symmetry.space_group_name_H-M   'P 1'
#
loop_
_entity.id
_entity.type
_entity.pdbx_description
1 polymer ?
#
loop_
_entity_poly.entity_id
_entity_poly.type
_entity_poly.pdbx_seq_one_letter_code
_entity_poly.pdbx_strand_id
1 'polypeptide(L)'
;MEITTKMLAQPRDNQDADRHALTPEPRQLVTARGTHRNLPNRRTGYTQKATIGGHKLYIRTGEYEDGTLGEIFLDMHKEGAAFRSLMNCFAIAISLGLQYGVPLEEFVESFTLMRFEPNGPVSGHDQIKMASSILDYIMRDLAINYLDRQDLAHVQVTHDDLRGDSVKPYAKSTNHQTRQESSSLNTMASHPTNDIEEARIKGYEGDPCPECHRFTLVRRGTCRTCSTCGSSTGCS
;
A
#
# COMPACT_ATOMS: atom_id res chain seq x y z
N MET A 1 -58.61 13.96 -66.69
CA MET A 1 -57.27 14.07 -67.30
C MET A 1 -56.35 14.61 -66.23
N GLU A 2 -55.95 13.74 -65.33
CA GLU A 2 -54.76 12.88 -65.42
C GLU A 2 -53.49 13.57 -64.87
N ILE A 3 -53.28 13.30 -63.58
CA ILE A 3 -52.04 12.78 -62.97
C ILE A 3 -50.71 13.35 -63.49
N THR A 4 -50.04 14.12 -62.64
CA THR A 4 -48.58 14.21 -62.65
C THR A 4 -48.07 14.23 -61.21
N THR A 5 -47.67 13.04 -60.78
CA THR A 5 -47.02 12.74 -59.50
C THR A 5 -45.68 13.48 -59.39
N LYS A 6 -45.52 14.36 -58.39
CA LYS A 6 -44.19 14.81 -57.93
C LYS A 6 -43.85 14.08 -56.64
N MET A 7 -42.84 13.22 -56.73
CA MET A 7 -42.21 12.50 -55.63
C MET A 7 -41.65 13.50 -54.60
N LEU A 8 -42.00 13.27 -53.33
CA LEU A 8 -41.32 13.81 -52.17
C LEU A 8 -39.94 13.15 -52.04
N ALA A 9 -38.87 13.93 -52.17
CA ALA A 9 -37.54 13.55 -51.71
C ALA A 9 -37.20 14.45 -50.51
N GLN A 10 -37.31 13.90 -49.31
CA GLN A 10 -36.76 14.51 -48.10
C GLN A 10 -35.26 14.20 -48.04
N PRO A 11 -34.37 15.18 -47.81
CA PRO A 11 -32.98 14.88 -47.49
C PRO A 11 -32.94 14.17 -46.12
N ARG A 12 -32.23 13.05 -46.05
CA ARG A 12 -31.97 12.33 -44.79
C ARG A 12 -30.90 13.10 -44.03
N ASP A 13 -31.25 13.54 -42.83
CA ASP A 13 -30.31 14.12 -41.87
C ASP A 13 -29.19 13.12 -41.58
N ASN A 14 -28.00 13.41 -42.07
CA ASN A 14 -26.79 12.63 -41.81
C ASN A 14 -26.18 13.09 -40.48
N GLN A 15 -26.82 12.70 -39.37
CA GLN A 15 -26.34 12.96 -38.01
C GLN A 15 -25.52 11.76 -37.50
N ASP A 16 -24.36 11.49 -38.09
CA ASP A 16 -23.43 10.48 -37.57
C ASP A 16 -21.97 10.88 -37.86
N ALA A 17 -21.58 12.10 -37.47
CA ALA A 17 -20.20 12.54 -37.60
C ALA A 17 -19.79 13.54 -36.51
N ASP A 18 -20.09 13.26 -35.23
CA ASP A 18 -19.31 13.88 -34.16
C ASP A 18 -19.46 13.15 -32.82
N ARG A 19 -18.71 12.07 -32.64
CA ARG A 19 -18.58 11.44 -31.32
C ARG A 19 -17.16 10.95 -31.07
N HIS A 20 -16.43 11.84 -30.40
CA HIS A 20 -15.46 11.54 -29.35
C HIS A 20 -14.18 10.81 -29.75
N ALA A 21 -13.16 11.61 -30.06
CA ALA A 21 -11.79 11.31 -29.68
C ALA A 21 -11.12 12.59 -29.16
N LEU A 22 -11.48 13.00 -27.94
CA LEU A 22 -10.64 13.91 -27.15
C LEU A 22 -9.45 13.07 -26.65
N THR A 23 -8.41 12.95 -27.47
CA THR A 23 -7.10 12.52 -26.96
C THR A 23 -6.60 13.62 -26.03
N PRO A 24 -6.25 13.34 -24.75
CA PRO A 24 -5.62 14.36 -23.93
C PRO A 24 -4.29 14.73 -24.57
N GLU A 25 -4.15 16.00 -24.93
CA GLU A 25 -2.89 16.61 -25.32
C GLU A 25 -1.83 16.28 -24.24
N PRO A 26 -0.61 15.86 -24.61
CA PRO A 26 0.43 15.61 -23.63
C PRO A 26 0.70 16.94 -22.91
N ARG A 27 0.39 16.97 -21.61
CA ARG A 27 0.61 18.12 -20.74
C ARG A 27 2.12 18.31 -20.63
N GLN A 28 2.68 19.08 -21.55
CA GLN A 28 4.11 19.31 -21.63
C GLN A 28 4.51 20.23 -20.47
N LEU A 29 4.71 19.63 -19.30
CA LEU A 29 5.30 20.26 -18.13
C LEU A 29 6.76 20.56 -18.46
N VAL A 30 6.98 21.68 -19.16
CA VAL A 30 8.29 22.33 -19.18
C VAL A 30 8.48 22.91 -17.79
N THR A 31 8.87 22.07 -16.83
CA THR A 31 9.29 22.55 -15.52
C THR A 31 10.59 23.31 -15.74
N ALA A 32 10.52 24.65 -15.65
CA ALA A 32 11.71 25.44 -15.34
C ALA A 32 12.44 24.71 -14.20
N ARG A 33 13.75 24.43 -14.35
CA ARG A 33 14.52 23.70 -13.33
C ARG A 33 14.20 24.33 -11.97
N GLY A 34 13.47 23.61 -11.13
CA GLY A 34 12.98 24.16 -9.88
C GLY A 34 14.17 24.58 -9.02
N THR A 35 14.06 25.71 -8.34
CA THR A 35 15.05 26.10 -7.34
C THR A 35 14.97 25.11 -6.18
N HIS A 36 16.12 24.61 -5.74
CA HIS A 36 16.20 23.74 -4.57
C HIS A 36 15.54 24.42 -3.36
N ARG A 37 14.56 23.75 -2.77
CA ARG A 37 13.88 24.18 -1.54
C ARG A 37 14.52 23.48 -0.35
N ASN A 38 15.05 24.27 0.59
CA ASN A 38 15.65 23.74 1.81
C ASN A 38 14.57 23.23 2.77
N LEU A 39 14.82 22.05 3.36
CA LEU A 39 13.98 21.53 4.44
C LEU A 39 14.36 22.14 5.79
N PRO A 40 13.41 22.25 6.73
CA PRO A 40 13.70 22.70 8.09
C PRO A 40 14.63 21.73 8.83
N ASN A 41 15.34 22.22 9.85
CA ASN A 41 16.23 21.41 10.67
C ASN A 41 15.48 20.38 11.53
N ARG A 42 14.24 20.68 11.91
CA ARG A 42 13.33 19.78 12.62
C ARG A 42 12.11 19.56 11.74
N ARG A 43 11.82 18.31 11.41
CA ARG A 43 10.79 17.93 10.43
C ARG A 43 9.68 17.15 11.11
N THR A 44 8.45 17.38 10.66
CA THR A 44 7.33 16.47 10.91
C THR A 44 7.33 15.38 9.83
N GLY A 45 6.51 14.36 10.05
CA GLY A 45 6.41 13.20 9.19
C GLY A 45 5.91 12.00 9.96
N TYR A 46 5.70 10.90 9.25
CA TYR A 46 5.31 9.62 9.84
C TYR A 46 6.41 8.58 9.67
N THR A 47 6.29 7.51 10.45
CA THR A 47 7.09 6.29 10.30
C THR A 47 6.15 5.11 10.12
N GLN A 48 6.23 4.47 8.96
CA GLN A 48 5.43 3.30 8.64
C GLN A 48 6.33 2.06 8.61
N LYS A 49 5.99 1.07 9.43
CA LYS A 49 6.61 -0.25 9.37
C LYS A 49 5.73 -1.16 8.52
N ALA A 50 6.32 -1.82 7.53
CA ALA A 50 5.61 -2.82 6.74
C ALA A 50 6.46 -4.08 6.55
N THR A 51 5.78 -5.19 6.27
CA THR A 51 6.42 -6.42 5.82
C THR A 51 5.81 -6.82 4.49
N ILE A 52 6.64 -6.95 3.45
CA ILE A 52 6.23 -7.27 2.08
C ILE A 52 6.92 -8.56 1.67
N GLY A 53 6.17 -9.61 1.39
CA GLY A 53 6.76 -10.90 1.01
C GLY A 53 7.74 -11.48 2.05
N GLY A 54 7.55 -11.15 3.33
CA GLY A 54 8.46 -11.52 4.42
C GLY A 54 9.60 -10.54 4.71
N HIS A 55 9.80 -9.52 3.87
CA HIS A 55 10.85 -8.52 4.02
C HIS A 55 10.35 -7.30 4.79
N LYS A 56 11.04 -6.95 5.88
CA LYS A 56 10.66 -5.83 6.74
C LYS A 56 11.29 -4.54 6.25
N LEU A 57 10.47 -3.52 6.06
CA LEU A 57 10.90 -2.16 5.75
C LEU A 57 10.28 -1.15 6.72
N TYR A 58 10.98 -0.03 6.85
CA TYR A 58 10.51 1.17 7.52
C TYR A 58 10.60 2.33 6.55
N ILE A 59 9.47 2.97 6.30
CA ILE A 59 9.39 4.24 5.57
C ILE A 59 9.33 5.35 6.61
N ARG A 60 10.15 6.38 6.44
CA ARG A 60 10.07 7.61 7.22
C ARG A 60 9.95 8.80 6.28
N THR A 61 9.02 9.69 6.54
CA THR A 61 8.85 10.90 5.75
C THR A 61 9.43 12.12 6.48
N GLY A 62 9.88 13.09 5.71
CA GLY A 62 10.20 14.43 6.17
C GLY A 62 9.37 15.45 5.41
N GLU A 63 8.60 16.23 6.14
CA GLU A 63 7.68 17.24 5.60
C GLU A 63 8.25 18.66 5.74
N TYR A 64 7.75 19.55 4.90
CA TYR A 64 7.88 20.99 5.06
C TYR A 64 6.86 21.53 6.07
N GLU A 65 6.99 22.81 6.44
CA GLU A 65 6.08 23.47 7.38
C GLU A 65 4.62 23.57 6.90
N ASP A 66 4.41 23.45 5.58
CA ASP A 66 3.09 23.44 4.93
C ASP A 66 2.46 22.03 4.87
N GLY A 67 3.14 21.00 5.39
CA GLY A 67 2.70 19.60 5.35
C GLY A 67 3.00 18.89 4.03
N THR A 68 3.62 19.56 3.05
CA THR A 68 4.04 18.90 1.81
C THR A 68 5.23 17.97 2.05
N LEU A 69 5.29 16.85 1.33
CA LEU A 69 6.38 15.89 1.43
C LEU A 69 7.67 16.46 0.82
N GLY A 70 8.75 16.47 1.59
CA GLY A 70 10.06 16.94 1.14
C GLY A 70 11.11 15.84 0.95
N GLU A 71 11.04 14.77 1.73
CA GLU A 71 12.00 13.66 1.65
C GLU A 71 11.41 12.36 2.19
N ILE A 72 12.01 11.25 1.77
CA ILE A 72 11.71 9.90 2.28
C ILE A 72 13.00 9.19 2.66
N PHE A 73 12.92 8.36 3.69
CA PHE A 73 13.98 7.44 4.10
C PHE A 73 13.46 6.02 4.12
N LEU A 74 14.30 5.09 3.67
CA LEU A 74 13.97 3.68 3.58
C LEU A 74 15.01 2.87 4.36
N ASP A 75 14.55 2.17 5.39
CA ASP A 75 15.38 1.26 6.18
C ASP A 75 14.88 -0.17 6.06
N MET A 76 15.79 -1.09 5.77
CA MET A 76 15.50 -2.51 5.65
C MET A 76 16.49 -3.34 6.47
N HIS A 77 16.00 -4.40 7.10
CA HIS A 77 16.82 -5.30 7.92
C HIS A 77 16.89 -6.68 7.28
N LYS A 78 18.08 -7.31 7.39
CA LYS A 78 18.37 -8.67 6.90
C LYS A 78 18.35 -8.83 5.37
N GLU A 79 18.37 -7.73 4.64
CA GLU A 79 18.60 -7.74 3.19
C GLU A 79 20.09 -7.68 2.85
N GLY A 80 20.46 -8.18 1.67
CA GLY A 80 21.81 -8.06 1.14
C GLY A 80 22.26 -6.60 1.06
N ALA A 81 23.56 -6.36 1.30
CA ALA A 81 24.12 -5.00 1.35
C ALA A 81 23.86 -4.21 0.05
N ALA A 82 23.92 -4.86 -1.11
CA ALA A 82 23.64 -4.23 -2.40
C ALA A 82 22.20 -3.72 -2.51
N PHE A 83 21.22 -4.55 -2.12
CA PHE A 83 19.81 -4.20 -2.18
C PHE A 83 19.47 -3.05 -1.22
N ARG A 84 19.97 -3.12 0.03
CA ARG A 84 19.82 -2.05 1.01
C ARG A 84 20.40 -0.72 0.51
N SER A 85 21.60 -0.76 -0.08
CA SER A 85 22.22 0.44 -0.64
C SER A 85 21.45 0.99 -1.83
N LEU A 86 20.91 0.13 -2.70
CA LEU A 86 20.08 0.56 -3.83
C LEU A 86 18.80 1.26 -3.38
N MET A 87 18.11 0.71 -2.38
CA MET A 87 16.91 1.34 -1.80
C MET A 87 17.23 2.68 -1.13
N ASN A 88 18.38 2.78 -0.46
CA ASN A 88 18.84 4.06 0.09
C ASN A 88 19.15 5.09 -1.01
N CYS A 89 19.82 4.69 -2.09
CA CYS A 89 20.06 5.56 -3.25
C CYS A 89 18.75 6.00 -3.91
N PHE A 90 17.77 5.11 -4.00
CA PHE A 90 16.44 5.44 -4.50
C PHE A 90 15.75 6.48 -3.63
N ALA A 91 15.75 6.30 -2.30
CA ALA A 91 15.18 7.26 -1.36
C ALA A 91 15.81 8.66 -1.50
N ILE A 92 17.13 8.72 -1.66
CA ILE A 92 17.87 9.97 -1.90
C ILE A 92 17.44 10.61 -3.22
N ALA A 93 17.31 9.83 -4.30
CA ALA A 93 16.92 10.33 -5.62
C ALA A 93 15.52 10.96 -5.61
N ILE A 94 14.54 10.29 -4.97
CA ILE A 94 13.18 10.82 -4.82
C ILE A 94 13.20 12.09 -3.97
N SER A 95 13.91 12.08 -2.83
CA SER A 95 14.01 13.24 -1.94
C SER A 95 14.61 14.46 -2.64
N LEU A 96 15.66 14.26 -3.44
CA LEU A 96 16.21 15.32 -4.27
C LEU A 96 15.19 15.81 -5.30
N GLY A 97 14.51 14.90 -5.99
CA GLY A 97 13.46 15.28 -6.95
C GLY A 97 12.39 16.18 -6.34
N LEU A 98 11.85 15.78 -5.18
CA LEU A 98 10.85 16.57 -4.44
C LEU A 98 11.39 17.94 -4.03
N GLN A 99 12.64 18.03 -3.57
CA GLN A 99 13.28 19.29 -3.20
C GLN A 99 13.53 20.24 -4.38
N TYR A 100 13.67 19.70 -5.59
CA TYR A 100 13.76 20.48 -6.83
C TYR A 100 12.40 20.72 -7.48
N GLY A 101 11.30 20.42 -6.78
CA GLY A 101 9.94 20.75 -7.21
C GLY A 101 9.33 19.76 -8.20
N VAL A 102 9.86 18.54 -8.31
CA VAL A 102 9.17 17.47 -9.05
C VAL A 102 7.92 17.08 -8.24
N PRO A 103 6.71 17.10 -8.84
CA PRO A 103 5.50 16.70 -8.16
C PRO A 103 5.55 15.24 -7.72
N LEU A 104 4.95 14.93 -6.56
CA LEU A 104 4.89 13.54 -6.07
C LEU A 104 4.09 12.64 -7.02
N GLU A 105 3.06 13.19 -7.66
CA GLU A 105 2.20 12.52 -8.64
C GLU A 105 3.03 11.86 -9.76
N GLU A 106 4.04 12.56 -10.28
CA GLU A 106 4.90 12.07 -11.37
C GLU A 106 5.70 10.84 -10.93
N PHE A 107 6.17 10.81 -9.68
CA PHE A 107 6.84 9.63 -9.13
C PHE A 107 5.87 8.48 -8.90
N VAL A 108 4.68 8.76 -8.39
CA VAL A 108 3.65 7.75 -8.18
C VAL A 108 3.28 7.09 -9.50
N GLU A 109 2.99 7.87 -10.53
CA GLU A 109 2.66 7.35 -11.86
C GLU A 109 3.81 6.56 -12.49
N SER A 110 5.07 7.01 -12.30
CA SER A 110 6.24 6.35 -12.88
C SER A 110 6.55 4.99 -12.25
N PHE A 111 6.36 4.85 -10.94
CA PHE A 111 6.86 3.70 -10.17
C PHE A 111 5.77 2.75 -9.66
N THR A 112 4.49 3.14 -9.68
CA THR A 112 3.39 2.23 -9.36
C THR A 112 3.34 1.08 -10.36
N LEU A 113 2.92 -0.11 -9.88
CA LEU A 113 2.81 -1.35 -10.67
C LEU A 113 4.13 -1.90 -11.22
N MET A 114 5.28 -1.29 -10.89
CA MET A 114 6.58 -1.92 -11.15
C MET A 114 6.68 -3.25 -10.42
N ARG A 115 7.12 -4.28 -11.15
CA ARG A 115 7.18 -5.66 -10.67
C ARG A 115 8.62 -6.14 -10.56
N PHE A 116 9.04 -6.47 -9.35
CA PHE A 116 10.31 -7.15 -9.06
C PHE A 116 10.31 -7.64 -7.61
N GLU A 117 11.25 -8.51 -7.25
CA GLU A 117 11.38 -9.02 -5.88
C GLU A 117 12.15 -8.04 -4.97
N PRO A 118 11.76 -7.87 -3.69
CA PRO A 118 10.66 -8.54 -3.01
C PRO A 118 9.25 -8.05 -3.37
N ASN A 119 8.31 -8.98 -3.47
CA ASN A 119 6.88 -8.72 -3.70
C ASN A 119 6.00 -9.68 -2.89
N GLY A 120 4.69 -9.43 -2.87
CA GLY A 120 3.71 -10.33 -2.26
C GLY A 120 2.85 -9.66 -1.19
N PRO A 121 2.39 -10.42 -0.18
CA PRO A 121 1.47 -9.91 0.83
C PRO A 121 2.12 -8.85 1.70
N VAL A 122 1.33 -7.83 2.03
CA VAL A 122 1.71 -6.69 2.85
C VAL A 122 1.04 -6.81 4.21
N SER A 123 1.83 -6.68 5.26
CA SER A 123 1.35 -6.57 6.64
C SER A 123 1.94 -5.35 7.33
N GLY A 124 1.21 -4.79 8.29
CA GLY A 124 1.57 -3.54 8.96
C GLY A 124 0.97 -2.28 8.31
N HIS A 125 0.24 -2.40 7.21
CA HIS A 125 -0.50 -1.30 6.59
C HIS A 125 -2.00 -1.62 6.50
N ASP A 126 -2.84 -0.60 6.71
CA ASP A 126 -4.28 -0.79 6.84
C ASP A 126 -4.98 -0.97 5.49
N GLN A 127 -4.58 -0.21 4.46
CA GLN A 127 -5.27 -0.22 3.17
C GLN A 127 -4.58 -1.02 2.05
N ILE A 128 -3.25 -1.15 2.06
CA ILE A 128 -2.49 -1.94 1.07
C ILE A 128 -2.23 -3.33 1.63
N LYS A 129 -2.79 -4.36 0.97
CA LYS A 129 -2.68 -5.78 1.40
C LYS A 129 -1.77 -6.64 0.52
N MET A 130 -1.50 -6.20 -0.69
CA MET A 130 -0.62 -6.85 -1.65
C MET A 130 0.22 -5.80 -2.38
N ALA A 131 1.47 -6.12 -2.71
CA ALA A 131 2.33 -5.26 -3.51
C ALA A 131 3.12 -6.05 -4.55
N SER A 132 3.33 -5.45 -5.72
CA SER A 132 4.10 -6.07 -6.81
C SER A 132 5.59 -5.78 -6.74
N SER A 133 6.00 -4.84 -5.89
CA SER A 133 7.37 -4.62 -5.44
C SER A 133 7.38 -3.74 -4.18
N ILE A 134 8.54 -3.61 -3.56
CA ILE A 134 8.76 -2.65 -2.47
C ILE A 134 8.52 -1.20 -2.92
N LEU A 135 8.99 -0.83 -4.11
CA LEU A 135 8.82 0.53 -4.64
C LEU A 135 7.37 0.85 -4.95
N ASP A 136 6.64 -0.11 -5.52
CA ASP A 136 5.21 -0.01 -5.77
C ASP A 136 4.40 0.12 -4.47
N TYR A 137 4.81 -0.55 -3.38
CA TYR A 137 4.23 -0.30 -2.06
C TYR A 137 4.51 1.12 -1.56
N ILE A 138 5.78 1.56 -1.59
CA ILE A 138 6.19 2.88 -1.09
C ILE A 138 5.41 3.99 -1.80
N MET A 139 5.32 3.93 -3.13
CA MET A 139 4.62 4.98 -3.88
C MET A 139 3.12 4.98 -3.65
N ARG A 140 2.50 3.82 -3.43
CA ARG A 140 1.09 3.77 -3.04
C ARG A 140 0.84 4.30 -1.64
N ASP A 141 1.72 3.98 -0.68
CA ASP A 141 1.67 4.52 0.68
C ASP A 141 1.76 6.06 0.66
N LEU A 142 2.71 6.62 -0.11
CA LEU A 142 2.84 8.07 -0.26
C LEU A 142 1.62 8.69 -0.99
N ALA A 143 1.12 8.04 -2.04
CA ALA A 143 -0.04 8.54 -2.78
C ALA A 143 -1.31 8.58 -1.92
N ILE A 144 -1.52 7.57 -1.08
CA ILE A 144 -2.64 7.53 -0.14
C ILE A 144 -2.52 8.66 0.89
N ASN A 145 -1.35 8.81 1.52
CA ASN A 145 -1.19 9.75 2.64
C ASN A 145 -1.09 11.22 2.22
N TYR A 146 -0.51 11.52 1.04
CA TYR A 146 -0.30 12.91 0.60
C TYR A 146 -1.20 13.36 -0.54
N LEU A 147 -1.70 12.43 -1.38
CA LEU A 147 -2.51 12.76 -2.56
C LEU A 147 -3.97 12.30 -2.43
N ASP A 148 -4.33 11.65 -1.32
CA ASP A 148 -5.64 11.06 -1.07
C ASP A 148 -6.13 10.14 -2.21
N ARG A 149 -5.18 9.46 -2.88
CA ARG A 149 -5.45 8.54 -4.00
C ARG A 149 -5.96 7.18 -3.50
N GLN A 150 -7.21 7.16 -3.02
CA GLN A 150 -7.87 5.95 -2.51
C GLN A 150 -8.13 4.88 -3.59
N ASP A 151 -8.00 5.21 -4.88
CA ASP A 151 -8.06 4.25 -5.99
C ASP A 151 -6.88 3.26 -5.99
N LEU A 152 -5.77 3.61 -5.36
CA LEU A 152 -4.59 2.75 -5.22
C LEU A 152 -4.67 1.84 -3.98
N ALA A 153 -5.64 2.09 -3.09
CA ALA A 153 -5.93 1.23 -1.95
C ALA A 153 -6.66 -0.04 -2.41
N HIS A 154 -6.28 -1.19 -1.83
CA HIS A 154 -7.01 -2.44 -2.10
C HIS A 154 -8.29 -2.54 -1.27
N VAL A 155 -8.34 -1.83 -0.14
CA VAL A 155 -9.52 -1.71 0.71
C VAL A 155 -10.00 -0.27 0.62
N GLN A 156 -11.17 -0.06 0.00
CA GLN A 156 -11.85 1.23 0.07
C GLN A 156 -12.49 1.34 1.45
N VAL A 157 -12.17 2.40 2.20
CA VAL A 157 -12.92 2.73 3.40
C VAL A 157 -14.27 3.25 2.92
N THR A 158 -15.28 2.40 2.90
CA THR A 158 -16.66 2.87 2.70
C THR A 158 -17.07 3.67 3.92
N HIS A 159 -17.69 4.83 3.71
CA HIS A 159 -18.17 5.76 4.74
C HIS A 159 -19.19 5.14 5.74
N ASP A 160 -19.51 3.85 5.60
CA ASP A 160 -20.31 3.06 6.55
C ASP A 160 -19.52 2.57 7.79
N ASP A 161 -18.18 2.56 7.74
CA ASP A 161 -17.35 2.19 8.91
C ASP A 161 -17.22 3.33 9.95
N LEU A 162 -17.82 4.50 9.67
CA LEU A 162 -17.87 5.66 10.58
C LEU A 162 -19.05 5.61 11.58
N ARG A 163 -19.87 4.55 11.56
CA ARG A 163 -21.00 4.39 12.49
C ARG A 163 -20.70 3.34 13.55
N GLY A 164 -19.77 3.65 14.44
CA GLY A 164 -19.61 2.87 15.66
C GLY A 164 -18.29 3.02 16.39
N ASP A 165 -18.02 4.20 16.96
CA ASP A 165 -17.92 4.25 18.42
C ASP A 165 -18.01 5.68 18.95
N SER A 166 -18.56 5.81 20.15
CA SER A 166 -18.95 7.08 20.75
C SER A 166 -17.76 8.01 21.02
N VAL A 167 -17.87 9.24 20.52
CA VAL A 167 -17.04 10.39 20.92
C VAL A 167 -17.10 10.57 22.44
N LYS A 168 -15.96 10.49 23.14
CA LYS A 168 -15.77 11.09 24.46
C LYS A 168 -14.80 12.28 24.33
N PRO A 169 -15.18 13.50 24.77
CA PRO A 169 -14.35 14.68 24.56
C PRO A 169 -13.11 14.69 25.45
N TYR A 170 -12.04 15.24 24.87
CA TYR A 170 -10.73 15.49 25.46
C TYR A 170 -10.80 16.52 26.60
N ALA A 171 -10.17 16.25 27.74
CA ALA A 171 -9.85 17.26 28.75
C ALA A 171 -8.37 17.13 29.18
N LYS A 172 -7.61 18.21 28.92
CA LYS A 172 -6.25 18.46 29.39
C LYS A 172 -6.16 18.36 30.92
N SER A 173 -5.13 17.69 31.44
CA SER A 173 -4.46 18.16 32.67
C SER A 173 -3.01 17.67 32.75
N THR A 174 -2.20 18.52 33.34
CA THR A 174 -0.75 18.55 33.45
C THR A 174 -0.17 17.71 34.59
N ASN A 175 0.99 17.11 34.32
CA ASN A 175 2.18 16.90 35.17
C ASN A 175 2.22 16.01 36.44
N HIS A 176 3.41 15.37 36.54
CA HIS A 176 4.18 14.87 37.70
C HIS A 176 3.99 13.45 38.28
N GLN A 177 5.06 12.64 38.09
CA GLN A 177 5.72 11.65 38.96
C GLN A 177 4.90 10.88 40.01
N THR A 178 4.99 9.53 39.98
CA THR A 178 5.82 8.74 40.93
C THR A 178 5.77 7.25 40.59
N ARG A 179 6.93 6.61 40.75
CA ARG A 179 7.28 5.19 40.62
C ARG A 179 6.70 4.38 41.79
N GLN A 180 6.10 3.21 41.53
CA GLN A 180 6.22 2.04 42.40
C GLN A 180 5.74 0.75 41.72
N GLU A 181 6.55 -0.29 41.93
CA GLU A 181 6.37 -1.67 41.48
C GLU A 181 5.19 -2.36 42.18
N SER A 182 4.45 -3.18 41.45
CA SER A 182 3.94 -4.43 42.02
C SER A 182 3.65 -5.45 40.91
N SER A 183 4.17 -6.64 41.17
CA SER A 183 4.00 -7.90 40.47
C SER A 183 2.54 -8.29 40.27
N SER A 184 2.20 -8.75 39.07
CA SER A 184 1.42 -9.98 38.84
C SER A 184 1.41 -10.33 37.35
N LEU A 185 1.67 -11.60 37.06
CA LEU A 185 1.50 -12.21 35.76
C LEU A 185 0.04 -12.07 35.30
N ASN A 186 -0.17 -11.75 34.03
CA ASN A 186 -1.14 -12.44 33.20
C ASN A 186 -0.94 -12.14 31.72
N THR A 187 -0.46 -13.17 31.03
CA THR A 187 -0.55 -13.41 29.60
C THR A 187 -2.00 -13.43 29.16
N MET A 188 -2.39 -12.60 28.20
CA MET A 188 -3.47 -12.91 27.25
C MET A 188 -3.16 -12.26 25.90
N ALA A 189 -2.58 -13.07 25.00
CA ALA A 189 -2.59 -12.83 23.57
C ALA A 189 -3.98 -13.18 23.02
N SER A 190 -4.59 -12.23 22.33
CA SER A 190 -5.89 -12.34 21.67
C SER A 190 -5.77 -13.11 20.34
N HIS A 191 -6.42 -14.30 20.27
CA HIS A 191 -7.02 -15.05 19.14
C HIS A 191 -6.35 -15.05 17.73
N PRO A 192 -6.30 -16.22 17.03
CA PRO A 192 -7.52 -16.94 16.64
C PRO A 192 -7.49 -18.44 16.94
N THR A 193 -8.45 -18.88 17.75
CA THR A 193 -8.78 -20.29 17.99
C THR A 193 -9.61 -20.89 16.85
N ASN A 194 -10.14 -20.04 15.95
CA ASN A 194 -11.06 -20.46 14.88
C ASN A 194 -10.32 -21.17 13.73
N ASP A 195 -9.12 -20.71 13.38
CA ASP A 195 -8.38 -21.23 12.23
C ASP A 195 -7.88 -22.67 12.44
N ILE A 196 -7.55 -23.04 13.68
CA ILE A 196 -7.12 -24.38 14.07
C ILE A 196 -8.29 -25.35 13.99
N GLU A 197 -9.44 -24.96 14.54
CA GLU A 197 -10.64 -25.81 14.54
C GLU A 197 -11.18 -26.00 13.12
N GLU A 198 -11.22 -24.92 12.34
CA GLU A 198 -11.62 -24.97 10.93
C GLU A 198 -10.67 -25.84 10.09
N ALA A 199 -9.36 -25.78 10.35
CA ALA A 199 -8.38 -26.63 9.71
C ALA A 199 -8.60 -28.12 10.02
N ARG A 200 -8.91 -28.46 11.28
CA ARG A 200 -9.21 -29.84 11.69
C ARG A 200 -10.51 -30.36 11.06
N ILE A 201 -11.56 -29.53 11.01
CA ILE A 201 -12.82 -29.84 10.33
C ILE A 201 -12.57 -30.14 8.84
N LYS A 202 -11.64 -29.42 8.21
CA LYS A 202 -11.23 -29.61 6.82
C LYS A 202 -10.26 -30.79 6.61
N GLY A 203 -9.91 -31.54 7.65
CA GLY A 203 -9.05 -32.73 7.58
C GLY A 203 -7.55 -32.44 7.61
N TYR A 204 -7.14 -31.23 8.02
CA TYR A 204 -5.74 -30.88 8.27
C TYR A 204 -5.36 -31.15 9.73
N GLU A 205 -4.06 -31.23 10.02
CA GLU A 205 -3.57 -31.51 11.39
C GLU A 205 -3.90 -30.39 12.40
N GLY A 206 -4.12 -29.16 11.93
CA GLY A 206 -4.31 -27.98 12.78
C GLY A 206 -3.01 -27.37 13.31
N ASP A 207 -1.86 -27.87 12.89
CA ASP A 207 -0.55 -27.24 13.13
C ASP A 207 -0.23 -26.27 11.98
N PRO A 208 0.36 -25.08 12.27
CA PRO A 208 0.77 -24.15 11.23
C PRO A 208 2.01 -24.66 10.50
N CYS A 209 2.03 -24.49 9.17
CA CYS A 209 3.21 -24.79 8.36
C CYS A 209 4.40 -23.89 8.76
N PRO A 210 5.62 -24.43 8.98
CA PRO A 210 6.78 -23.63 9.39
C PRO A 210 7.26 -22.65 8.29
N GLU A 211 6.99 -22.95 7.02
CA GLU A 211 7.39 -22.10 5.89
C GLU A 211 6.36 -21.00 5.61
N CYS A 212 5.08 -21.38 5.41
CA CYS A 212 4.03 -20.44 4.97
C CYS A 212 2.98 -20.11 6.04
N HIS A 213 3.09 -20.66 7.25
CA HIS A 213 2.22 -20.40 8.42
C HIS A 213 0.73 -20.70 8.23
N ARG A 214 0.35 -21.34 7.13
CA ARG A 214 -1.02 -21.79 6.89
C ARG A 214 -1.29 -23.13 7.60
N PHE A 215 -2.49 -23.30 8.14
CA PHE A 215 -2.96 -24.51 8.82
C PHE A 215 -3.39 -25.64 7.85
N THR A 216 -2.66 -25.83 6.76
CA THR A 216 -2.97 -26.79 5.70
C THR A 216 -1.99 -27.96 5.64
N LEU A 217 -1.44 -28.32 6.79
CA LEU A 217 -0.57 -29.48 6.93
C LEU A 217 -1.39 -30.77 6.88
N VAL A 218 -1.00 -31.68 6.00
CA VAL A 218 -1.58 -33.02 5.85
C VAL A 218 -0.51 -34.05 6.20
N ARG A 219 -0.88 -35.07 6.98
CA ARG A 219 0.02 -36.19 7.29
C ARG A 219 0.03 -37.21 6.15
N ARG A 220 1.23 -37.54 5.68
CA ARG A 220 1.49 -38.57 4.67
C ARG A 220 2.57 -39.51 5.21
N GLY A 221 2.15 -40.57 5.90
CA GLY A 221 3.06 -41.47 6.61
C GLY A 221 3.67 -40.80 7.83
N THR A 222 5.00 -40.85 7.95
CA THR A 222 5.77 -40.14 9.01
C THR A 222 5.97 -38.66 8.69
N CYS A 223 5.86 -38.29 7.41
CA CYS A 223 6.01 -36.92 6.95
C CYS A 223 4.72 -36.12 7.08
N ARG A 224 4.87 -34.80 7.23
CA ARG A 224 3.81 -33.82 7.08
C ARG A 224 4.09 -32.96 5.86
N THR A 225 3.09 -32.72 5.01
CA THR A 225 3.24 -31.91 3.80
C THR A 225 2.22 -30.78 3.80
N CYS A 226 2.66 -29.56 3.46
CA CYS A 226 1.76 -28.42 3.32
C CYS A 226 1.09 -28.45 1.94
N SER A 227 -0.25 -28.42 1.90
CA SER A 227 -0.98 -28.38 0.62
C SER A 227 -0.95 -27.00 -0.07
N THR A 228 -0.34 -25.99 0.57
CA THR A 228 -0.29 -24.60 0.06
C THR A 228 1.07 -24.24 -0.52
N CYS A 229 2.17 -24.50 0.19
CA CYS A 229 3.52 -24.20 -0.32
C CYS A 229 4.32 -25.46 -0.71
N GLY A 230 3.81 -26.67 -0.47
CA GLY A 230 4.48 -27.92 -0.84
C GLY A 230 5.63 -28.34 0.08
N SER A 231 5.94 -27.59 1.13
CA SER A 231 7.00 -27.95 2.09
C SER A 231 6.70 -29.29 2.77
N SER A 232 7.73 -30.12 3.00
CA SER A 232 7.61 -31.36 3.77
C SER A 232 8.45 -31.29 5.05
N THR A 233 7.95 -31.87 6.13
CA THR A 233 8.59 -31.88 7.45
C THR A 233 8.48 -33.28 8.04
N GLY A 234 9.56 -33.79 8.66
CA GLY A 234 9.54 -35.11 9.33
C GLY A 234 9.73 -36.32 8.41
N CYS A 235 10.38 -36.17 7.25
CA CYS A 235 10.85 -37.30 6.44
C CYS A 235 12.27 -37.69 6.85
N SER A 236 12.48 -38.97 7.15
CA SER A 236 13.80 -39.62 7.30
C SER A 236 13.99 -40.62 6.18
#